data_AF-A0A1M3B820-F1
#
_entry.id   AF-A0A1M3B820-F1
#
_cell.length_a   1.000
_cell.length_b   1.000
_cell.length_c   1.000
_cell.angle_alpha   90.00
_cell.angle_beta   90.00
_cell.angle_gamma   90.00
#
_symmetry.space_group_name_H-M   'P 1'
#
loop_
_entity.id
_entity.type
_entity.pdbx_description
1 polymer ?
#
loop_
_entity_poly.entity_id
_entity_poly.type
_entity_poly.pdbx_seq_one_letter_code
_entity_poly.pdbx_strand_id
1 'polypeptide(L)'
;MKYLIYVLAACLAFVIPYFFIQGSIEEGNNVFNSSLYRSYHQKLQKFANNYSMEEIQPNSINALFKYIRNSNQVIDRQYHETLVDKIRQACTYYLKEYKSINGGEKNILEQFIIYLFLGVDTTDLNKRFFYEHIDSQQENLLSAITSVYRLREKGVFQGIKKVAFLEDQFTQGNIPSRIDVLDKTILFRCGQPFYQFPPKLWWLPLPLKMAPEFALFLKLSPNHLYVNLMRRKGMEGKLSHYIEALEELYPHLTVVSLDKNSPFYWQKGNDVDIAVFKIDFLKHLQSSYYYWSKKIVNVEEILQYVLQETQDEYFAHKDRLNASERNDFIELAYLKILDRLVVKIQPITMNITCRQAMDRGPSLMALWLYKKNKISSQDILPLLMAQPMLIHNRLSIKDKINRFISAAQRLDEVR
;
A
#
# COMPACT_ATOMS: atom_id res chain seq x y z
N MET A 1 21.20 32.02 -32.59
CA MET A 1 21.69 31.54 -31.27
C MET A 1 21.12 32.35 -30.10
N LYS A 2 21.34 33.68 -30.01
CA LYS A 2 20.79 34.52 -28.92
C LYS A 2 19.26 34.42 -28.77
N TYR A 3 18.51 34.43 -29.86
CA TYR A 3 17.04 34.28 -29.85
C TYR A 3 16.55 32.95 -29.26
N LEU A 4 17.26 31.85 -29.50
CA LEU A 4 16.89 30.53 -28.97
C LEU A 4 17.07 30.47 -27.44
N ILE A 5 18.11 31.13 -26.93
CA ILE A 5 18.37 31.26 -25.49
C ILE A 5 17.25 32.06 -24.80
N TYR A 6 16.80 33.16 -25.41
CA TYR A 6 15.69 33.96 -24.86
C TYR A 6 14.36 33.21 -24.88
N VAL A 7 14.07 32.44 -25.93
CA VAL A 7 12.86 31.61 -26.00
C VAL A 7 12.90 30.49 -24.96
N LEU A 8 14.03 29.80 -24.78
CA LEU A 8 14.21 28.79 -23.73
C LEU A 8 14.08 29.39 -22.32
N ALA A 9 14.70 30.56 -22.07
CA ALA A 9 14.62 31.25 -20.80
C ALA A 9 13.19 31.73 -20.49
N ALA A 10 12.47 32.25 -21.50
CA ALA A 10 11.06 32.62 -21.36
C ALA A 10 10.18 31.39 -21.11
N CYS A 11 10.34 30.30 -21.87
CA CYS A 11 9.60 29.06 -21.62
C CYS A 11 9.86 28.51 -20.20
N LEU A 12 11.10 28.54 -19.71
CA LEU A 12 11.42 28.14 -18.34
C LEU A 12 10.82 29.10 -17.30
N ALA A 13 10.86 30.41 -17.54
CA ALA A 13 10.33 31.42 -16.63
C ALA A 13 8.78 31.43 -16.56
N PHE A 14 8.07 30.98 -17.59
CA PHE A 14 6.60 30.93 -17.61
C PHE A 14 6.02 29.55 -17.28
N VAL A 15 6.70 28.46 -17.63
CA VAL A 15 6.22 27.10 -17.33
C VAL A 15 6.39 26.77 -15.85
N ILE A 16 7.49 27.22 -15.21
CA ILE A 16 7.77 26.89 -13.81
C ILE A 16 6.71 27.52 -12.87
N PRO A 17 6.39 28.82 -12.91
CA PRO A 17 5.43 29.43 -11.98
C PRO A 17 3.98 29.01 -12.23
N TYR A 18 3.61 28.67 -13.48
CA TYR A 18 2.24 28.27 -13.81
C TYR A 18 1.82 26.96 -13.11
N PHE A 19 2.78 26.08 -12.80
CA PHE A 19 2.51 24.91 -11.96
C PHE A 19 2.30 25.24 -10.47
N PHE A 20 2.71 26.43 -9.99
CA PHE A 20 2.64 26.78 -8.57
C PHE A 20 1.38 27.60 -8.18
N ILE A 21 0.76 28.34 -9.10
CA ILE A 21 -0.30 29.31 -8.74
C ILE A 21 -1.70 28.81 -9.14
N GLN A 22 -2.35 28.05 -8.25
CA GLN A 22 -3.81 27.94 -8.14
C GLN A 22 -4.13 27.19 -6.85
N GLY A 23 -5.12 27.66 -6.08
CA GLY A 23 -5.50 27.17 -4.74
C GLY A 23 -5.86 25.69 -4.70
N SER A 24 -4.83 24.84 -4.64
CA SER A 24 -4.92 23.39 -4.61
C SER A 24 -4.90 22.91 -3.17
N ILE A 25 -5.80 22.00 -2.82
CA ILE A 25 -5.64 21.14 -1.66
C ILE A 25 -4.38 20.29 -1.93
N GLU A 26 -3.35 20.43 -1.11
CA GLU A 26 -2.17 19.58 -1.22
C GLU A 26 -2.53 18.15 -0.81
N GLU A 27 -1.96 17.19 -1.52
CA GLU A 27 -2.17 15.77 -1.28
C GLU A 27 -1.88 15.38 0.17
N GLY A 28 -2.83 14.71 0.83
CA GLY A 28 -2.72 14.32 2.24
C GLY A 28 -3.19 15.36 3.26
N ASN A 29 -3.56 16.60 2.89
CA ASN A 29 -3.96 17.61 3.90
C ASN A 29 -5.16 17.20 4.77
N ASN A 30 -6.09 16.43 4.20
CA ASN A 30 -7.23 15.88 4.95
C ASN A 30 -6.76 14.88 6.03
N VAL A 31 -5.65 14.17 5.81
CA VAL A 31 -5.05 13.25 6.80
C VAL A 31 -4.69 14.05 8.05
N PHE A 32 -3.92 15.12 7.91
CA PHE A 32 -3.34 15.82 9.05
C PHE A 32 -4.38 16.54 9.91
N ASN A 33 -5.51 16.92 9.32
CA ASN A 33 -6.64 17.51 10.04
C ASN A 33 -7.60 16.48 10.66
N SER A 34 -7.45 15.18 10.34
CA SER A 34 -8.36 14.13 10.77
C SER A 34 -8.15 13.70 12.23
N SER A 35 -9.21 13.15 12.83
CA SER A 35 -9.15 12.45 14.12
C SER A 35 -8.20 11.23 14.07
N LEU A 36 -8.08 10.60 12.90
CA LEU A 36 -7.15 9.49 12.67
C LEU A 36 -5.70 9.90 12.94
N TYR A 37 -5.25 11.03 12.37
CA TYR A 37 -3.87 11.46 12.53
C TYR A 37 -3.56 11.91 13.96
N ARG A 38 -4.51 12.58 14.62
CA ARG A 38 -4.38 12.92 16.05
C ARG A 38 -4.23 11.67 16.92
N SER A 39 -5.03 10.63 16.67
CA SER A 39 -4.94 9.37 17.39
C SER A 39 -3.62 8.64 17.12
N TYR A 40 -3.17 8.61 15.87
CA TYR A 40 -1.85 8.08 15.51
C TYR A 40 -0.72 8.78 16.27
N HIS A 41 -0.73 10.10 16.28
CA HIS A 41 0.26 10.89 17.01
C HIS A 41 0.25 10.62 18.53
N GLN A 42 -0.93 10.55 19.15
CA GLN A 42 -1.05 10.19 20.58
C GLN A 42 -0.46 8.80 20.87
N LYS A 43 -0.64 7.83 19.97
CA LYS A 43 -0.02 6.50 20.09
C LYS A 43 1.50 6.55 20.00
N LEU A 44 2.07 7.43 19.17
CA LEU A 44 3.53 7.65 19.10
C LEU A 44 4.05 8.34 20.36
N GLN A 45 3.35 9.37 20.86
CA GLN A 45 3.69 10.05 22.11
C GLN A 45 3.69 9.09 23.29
N LYS A 46 2.66 8.27 23.42
CA LYS A 46 2.58 7.25 24.47
C LYS A 46 3.74 6.27 24.40
N PHE A 47 4.08 5.79 23.20
CA PHE A 47 5.25 4.95 23.00
C PHE A 47 6.51 5.68 23.48
N ALA A 48 6.74 6.91 23.02
CA ALA A 48 7.92 7.69 23.38
C ALA A 48 8.02 7.93 24.89
N ASN A 49 6.91 8.17 25.58
CA ASN A 49 6.90 8.44 27.03
C ASN A 49 7.18 7.21 27.90
N ASN A 50 7.03 6.00 27.37
CA ASN A 50 7.31 4.76 28.12
C ASN A 50 8.80 4.47 28.33
N TYR A 51 9.71 5.22 27.69
CA TYR A 51 11.14 5.02 27.81
C TYR A 51 11.78 6.21 28.54
N SER A 52 12.44 5.97 29.68
CA SER A 52 13.28 6.99 30.29
C SER A 52 14.48 7.27 29.37
N MET A 53 14.68 8.55 29.02
CA MET A 53 15.88 8.98 28.31
C MET A 53 16.83 9.56 29.35
N GLU A 54 17.29 8.74 30.30
CA GLU A 54 18.43 9.15 31.12
C GLU A 54 19.64 9.21 30.18
N GLU A 55 20.17 10.42 29.99
CA GLU A 55 21.43 10.72 29.29
C GLU A 55 21.68 9.98 27.97
N ILE A 56 20.69 9.92 27.09
CA ILE A 56 20.95 9.57 25.69
C ILE A 56 21.84 10.66 25.10
N GLN A 57 22.98 10.28 24.51
CA GLN A 57 23.88 11.25 23.90
C GLN A 57 23.13 12.07 22.83
N PRO A 58 23.49 13.34 22.60
CA PRO A 58 22.85 14.17 21.59
C PRO A 58 23.10 13.59 20.18
N ASN A 59 22.24 12.68 19.75
CA ASN A 59 22.25 12.05 18.44
C ASN A 59 20.85 12.09 17.79
N SER A 60 20.78 11.60 16.56
CA SER A 60 19.54 11.61 15.76
C SER A 60 18.39 10.83 16.41
N ILE A 61 18.69 9.81 17.23
CA ILE A 61 17.68 9.01 17.95
C ILE A 61 17.08 9.86 19.08
N ASN A 62 17.93 10.53 19.87
CA ASN A 62 17.45 11.48 20.89
C ASN A 62 16.60 12.59 20.28
N ALA A 63 17.07 13.18 19.19
CA ALA A 63 16.36 14.24 18.49
C ALA A 63 14.96 13.81 18.00
N LEU A 64 14.79 12.55 17.58
CA LEU A 64 13.49 11.98 17.22
C LEU A 64 12.56 11.89 18.44
N PHE A 65 12.97 11.23 19.52
CA PHE A 65 12.10 11.04 20.67
C PHE A 65 11.78 12.33 21.40
N LYS A 66 12.74 13.26 21.50
CA LYS A 66 12.47 14.61 22.02
C LYS A 66 11.44 15.35 21.18
N TYR A 67 11.47 15.20 19.85
CA TYR A 67 10.49 15.81 18.95
C TYR A 67 9.09 15.20 19.12
N ILE A 68 9.01 13.87 19.27
CA ILE A 68 7.73 13.19 19.52
C ILE A 68 7.15 13.59 20.89
N ARG A 69 7.96 13.75 21.93
CA ARG A 69 7.45 14.10 23.28
C ARG A 69 7.02 15.55 23.43
N ASN A 70 7.77 16.46 22.80
CA ASN A 70 7.56 17.89 22.95
C ASN A 70 6.52 18.45 21.97
N SER A 71 5.80 17.60 21.25
CA SER A 71 4.73 18.01 20.33
C SER A 71 3.46 18.40 21.09
N ASN A 72 3.56 19.50 21.85
CA ASN A 72 2.41 20.30 22.27
C ASN A 72 1.93 21.25 21.16
N GLN A 73 2.57 21.18 19.98
CA GLN A 73 2.29 22.01 18.81
C GLN A 73 1.07 21.53 18.03
N VAL A 74 0.57 22.38 17.14
CA VAL A 74 -0.43 22.03 16.12
C VAL A 74 0.11 20.85 15.31
N ILE A 75 -0.60 19.72 15.36
CA ILE A 75 -0.26 18.50 14.65
C ILE A 75 -0.76 18.67 13.20
N ASP A 76 0.03 19.35 12.37
CA ASP A 76 -0.26 19.65 10.97
C ASP A 76 0.68 18.89 10.01
N ARG A 77 0.61 19.23 8.72
CA ARG A 77 1.47 18.67 7.68
C ARG A 77 2.96 18.91 7.98
N GLN A 78 3.33 20.15 8.31
CA GLN A 78 4.71 20.54 8.56
C GLN A 78 5.30 19.71 9.71
N TYR A 79 4.52 19.49 10.76
CA TYR A 79 4.87 18.60 11.86
C TYR A 79 5.14 17.17 11.36
N HIS A 80 4.24 16.61 10.54
CA HIS A 80 4.37 15.26 10.01
C HIS A 80 5.62 15.09 9.14
N GLU A 81 5.85 16.00 8.20
CA GLU A 81 7.01 15.95 7.30
C GLU A 81 8.31 16.00 8.12
N THR A 82 8.36 16.88 9.12
CA THR A 82 9.50 16.98 10.05
C THR A 82 9.68 15.70 10.88
N LEU A 83 8.58 15.07 11.33
CA LEU A 83 8.62 13.79 12.03
C LEU A 83 9.22 12.70 11.15
N VAL A 84 8.74 12.55 9.91
CA VAL A 84 9.25 11.55 8.95
C VAL A 84 10.75 11.77 8.68
N ASP A 85 11.18 13.02 8.49
CA ASP A 85 12.59 13.34 8.31
C ASP A 85 13.44 12.94 9.52
N LYS A 86 12.98 13.17 10.75
CA LYS A 86 13.68 12.74 11.97
C LYS A 86 13.74 11.23 12.10
N ILE A 87 12.66 10.52 11.76
CA ILE A 87 12.65 9.06 11.72
C ILE A 87 13.72 8.57 10.74
N ARG A 88 13.78 9.16 9.55
CA ARG A 88 14.76 8.79 8.51
C ARG A 88 16.20 9.07 8.92
N GLN A 89 16.44 10.19 9.58
CA GLN A 89 17.76 10.54 10.11
C GLN A 89 18.20 9.54 11.19
N ALA A 90 17.31 9.18 12.11
CA ALA A 90 17.56 8.16 13.14
C ALA A 90 17.86 6.78 12.52
N CYS A 91 17.05 6.33 11.56
CA CYS A 91 17.25 5.06 10.89
C CYS A 91 18.52 5.05 10.02
N THR A 92 18.84 6.15 9.36
CA THR A 92 20.08 6.27 8.56
C THR A 92 21.31 6.23 9.45
N TYR A 93 21.29 6.96 10.57
CA TYR A 93 22.33 6.90 11.59
C TYR A 93 22.51 5.46 12.09
N TYR A 94 21.40 4.80 12.44
CA TYR A 94 21.39 3.40 12.86
C TYR A 94 22.03 2.45 11.85
N LEU A 95 21.63 2.56 10.58
CA LEU A 95 22.10 1.65 9.53
C LEU A 95 23.58 1.85 9.17
N LYS A 96 24.14 3.04 9.42
CA LYS A 96 25.56 3.36 9.15
C LYS A 96 26.46 3.08 10.35
N GLU A 97 26.01 3.48 11.54
CA GLU A 97 26.80 3.54 12.77
C GLU A 97 26.43 2.43 13.76
N TYR A 98 25.78 1.35 13.30
CA TYR A 98 25.22 0.29 14.15
C TYR A 98 26.14 -0.19 15.30
N LYS A 99 27.45 -0.28 15.06
CA LYS A 99 28.43 -0.77 16.05
C LYS A 99 28.77 0.24 17.15
N SER A 100 28.58 1.54 16.91
CA SER A 100 28.96 2.60 17.85
C SER A 100 27.79 3.12 18.69
N ILE A 101 26.56 2.65 18.41
CA ILE A 101 25.35 3.06 19.12
C ILE A 101 25.25 2.33 20.46
N ASN A 102 24.90 3.07 21.51
CA ASN A 102 24.66 2.51 22.84
C ASN A 102 23.52 1.47 22.79
N GLY A 103 23.68 0.33 23.47
CA GLY A 103 22.72 -0.78 23.45
C GLY A 103 21.28 -0.39 23.83
N GLY A 104 21.10 0.56 24.75
CA GLY A 104 19.78 1.08 25.13
C GLY A 104 19.12 1.88 24.01
N GLU A 105 19.85 2.81 23.39
CA GLU A 105 19.37 3.64 22.28
C GLU A 105 18.97 2.79 21.07
N LYS A 106 19.81 1.78 20.78
CA LYS A 106 19.55 0.79 19.75
C LYS A 106 18.22 0.08 20.01
N ASN A 107 18.05 -0.51 21.19
CA ASN A 107 16.86 -1.29 21.53
C ASN A 107 15.58 -0.43 21.41
N ILE A 108 15.63 0.82 21.87
CA ILE A 108 14.48 1.74 21.78
C ILE A 108 14.11 2.03 20.33
N LEU A 109 15.09 2.32 19.46
CA LEU A 109 14.80 2.58 18.04
C LEU A 109 14.28 1.32 17.33
N GLU A 110 14.85 0.14 17.60
CA GLU A 110 14.38 -1.11 17.02
C GLU A 110 12.91 -1.38 17.40
N GLN A 111 12.57 -1.24 18.68
CA GLN A 111 11.20 -1.39 19.17
C GLN A 111 10.27 -0.33 18.57
N PHE A 112 10.74 0.91 18.40
CA PHE A 112 9.97 1.98 17.77
C PHE A 112 9.65 1.67 16.32
N ILE A 113 10.61 1.16 15.53
CA ILE A 113 10.38 0.82 14.13
C ILE A 113 9.43 -0.36 13.99
N ILE A 114 9.56 -1.39 14.84
CA ILE A 114 8.56 -2.47 14.87
C ILE A 114 7.18 -1.92 15.24
N TYR A 115 7.08 -1.05 16.25
CA TYR A 115 5.83 -0.42 16.66
C TYR A 115 5.22 0.46 15.55
N LEU A 116 6.05 1.21 14.82
CA LEU A 116 5.62 2.08 13.73
C LEU A 116 4.88 1.31 12.64
N PHE A 117 5.39 0.13 12.27
CA PHE A 117 4.79 -0.69 11.21
C PHE A 117 3.69 -1.64 11.72
N LEU A 118 3.83 -2.19 12.93
CA LEU A 118 2.98 -3.30 13.41
C LEU A 118 2.16 -2.96 14.65
N GLY A 119 2.52 -1.93 15.41
CA GLY A 119 1.86 -1.55 16.66
C GLY A 119 0.68 -0.59 16.47
N VAL A 120 0.66 0.16 15.38
CA VAL A 120 -0.40 1.13 15.09
C VAL A 120 -1.53 0.46 14.31
N ASP A 121 -2.64 0.23 14.99
CA ASP A 121 -3.91 -0.16 14.36
C ASP A 121 -4.71 1.10 13.95
N THR A 122 -5.08 1.19 12.67
CA THR A 122 -5.93 2.30 12.14
C THR A 122 -7.31 1.84 11.69
N THR A 123 -7.66 0.56 11.86
CA THR A 123 -8.88 -0.02 11.31
C THR A 123 -10.14 0.70 11.80
N ASP A 124 -10.30 0.85 13.12
CA ASP A 124 -11.45 1.56 13.70
C ASP A 124 -11.49 3.05 13.34
N LEU A 125 -10.33 3.67 13.18
CA LEU A 125 -10.23 5.07 12.79
C LEU A 125 -10.67 5.28 11.34
N ASN A 126 -10.28 4.36 10.45
CA ASN A 126 -10.73 4.35 9.06
C ASN A 126 -12.25 4.15 8.97
N LYS A 127 -12.81 3.26 9.80
CA LYS A 127 -14.27 3.06 9.91
C LYS A 127 -14.98 4.33 10.34
N ARG A 128 -14.54 4.96 11.44
CA ARG A 128 -15.11 6.24 11.92
C ARG A 128 -15.05 7.32 10.85
N PHE A 129 -13.89 7.54 10.26
CA PHE A 129 -13.74 8.52 9.18
C PHE A 129 -14.68 8.26 8.01
N PHE A 130 -14.82 7.00 7.59
CA PHE A 130 -15.74 6.63 6.52
C PHE A 130 -17.19 6.96 6.87
N TYR A 131 -17.66 6.55 8.05
CA TYR A 131 -19.05 6.78 8.48
C TYR A 131 -19.36 8.23 8.89
N GLU A 132 -18.36 9.06 9.17
CA GLU A 132 -18.55 10.52 9.31
C GLU A 132 -18.97 11.18 7.98
N HIS A 133 -18.62 10.56 6.84
CA HIS A 133 -18.89 11.10 5.51
C HIS A 133 -20.00 10.35 4.77
N ILE A 134 -20.38 9.16 5.23
CA ILE A 134 -21.34 8.27 4.57
C ILE A 134 -22.36 7.79 5.59
N ASP A 135 -23.64 7.99 5.28
CA ASP A 135 -24.75 7.53 6.10
C ASP A 135 -24.69 6.00 6.30
N SER A 136 -24.56 5.57 7.56
CA SER A 136 -24.31 4.20 7.97
C SER A 136 -25.54 3.29 7.89
N GLN A 137 -26.71 3.81 7.51
CA GLN A 137 -27.97 3.05 7.52
C GLN A 137 -28.20 2.13 6.30
N GLN A 138 -27.20 1.89 5.46
CA GLN A 138 -27.36 1.06 4.26
C GLN A 138 -27.24 -0.44 4.59
N GLU A 139 -28.31 -1.21 4.40
CA GLU A 139 -28.42 -2.62 4.80
C GLU A 139 -27.58 -3.60 3.97
N ASN A 140 -27.23 -3.25 2.72
CA ASN A 140 -26.45 -4.13 1.84
C ASN A 140 -25.28 -3.42 1.13
N LEU A 141 -24.23 -4.18 0.81
CA LEU A 141 -22.97 -3.69 0.24
C LEU A 141 -23.17 -2.88 -1.05
N LEU A 142 -24.08 -3.32 -1.93
CA LEU A 142 -24.35 -2.65 -3.21
C LEU A 142 -24.97 -1.26 -3.00
N SER A 143 -25.97 -1.15 -2.12
CA SER A 143 -26.62 0.12 -1.79
C SER A 143 -25.67 1.14 -1.17
N ALA A 144 -24.76 0.67 -0.31
CA ALA A 144 -23.72 1.48 0.28
C ALA A 144 -22.71 1.98 -0.77
N ILE A 145 -22.31 1.13 -1.73
CA ILE A 145 -21.43 1.52 -2.84
C ILE A 145 -22.08 2.56 -3.75
N THR A 146 -23.34 2.36 -4.12
CA THR A 146 -24.11 3.35 -4.90
C THR A 146 -24.17 4.68 -4.17
N SER A 147 -24.38 4.66 -2.86
CA SER A 147 -24.39 5.87 -2.02
C SER A 147 -23.03 6.56 -1.99
N VAL A 148 -21.93 5.80 -1.90
CA VAL A 148 -20.55 6.33 -1.98
C VAL A 148 -20.33 7.03 -3.32
N TYR A 149 -20.71 6.41 -4.44
CA TYR A 149 -20.51 7.02 -5.76
C TYR A 149 -21.34 8.29 -6.01
N ARG A 150 -22.51 8.43 -5.36
CA ARG A 150 -23.28 9.70 -5.37
C ARG A 150 -22.50 10.86 -4.73
N LEU A 151 -21.57 10.60 -3.80
CA LEU A 151 -20.72 11.65 -3.21
C LEU A 151 -19.75 12.25 -4.24
N ARG A 152 -19.36 11.46 -5.26
CA ARG A 152 -18.56 11.97 -6.38
C ARG A 152 -19.37 12.97 -7.21
N GLU A 153 -20.64 12.67 -7.47
CA GLU A 153 -21.54 13.54 -8.22
C GLU A 153 -21.81 14.87 -7.49
N LYS A 154 -21.84 14.83 -6.15
CA LYS A 154 -21.96 16.01 -5.29
C LYS A 154 -20.66 16.84 -5.18
N GLY A 155 -19.56 16.39 -5.78
CA GLY A 155 -18.29 17.11 -5.77
C GLY A 155 -17.59 17.15 -4.40
N VAL A 156 -17.94 16.27 -3.46
CA VAL A 156 -17.29 16.18 -2.14
C VAL A 156 -15.85 15.69 -2.28
N PHE A 157 -15.64 14.71 -3.16
CA PHE A 157 -14.34 14.10 -3.45
C PHE A 157 -13.97 14.30 -4.92
N GLN A 158 -13.24 15.38 -5.21
CA GLN A 158 -12.89 15.76 -6.59
C GLN A 158 -11.52 15.23 -7.06
N GLY A 159 -10.78 14.57 -6.16
CA GLY A 159 -9.38 14.24 -6.37
C GLY A 159 -8.49 15.48 -6.33
N ILE A 160 -7.23 15.29 -5.96
CA ILE A 160 -6.25 16.37 -6.00
C ILE A 160 -5.78 16.56 -7.44
N LYS A 161 -5.83 17.81 -7.93
CA LYS A 161 -5.41 18.17 -9.30
C LYS A 161 -3.88 18.27 -9.46
N LYS A 162 -3.13 18.41 -8.36
CA LYS A 162 -1.66 18.46 -8.34
C LYS A 162 -1.10 17.27 -7.57
N VAL A 163 -0.59 16.27 -8.29
CA VAL A 163 0.23 15.21 -7.70
C VAL A 163 1.50 15.84 -7.18
N ALA A 164 1.95 15.49 -5.97
CA ALA A 164 3.25 15.96 -5.49
C ALA A 164 4.34 15.64 -6.53
N PHE A 165 5.24 16.59 -6.79
CA PHE A 165 6.32 16.43 -7.76
C PHE A 165 7.22 15.21 -7.43
N LEU A 166 7.28 14.85 -6.15
CA LEU A 166 8.01 13.70 -5.64
C LEU A 166 7.04 12.72 -5.01
N GLU A 167 7.19 11.45 -5.37
CA GLU A 167 6.43 10.38 -4.75
C GLU A 167 7.08 9.97 -3.42
N ASP A 168 6.39 10.25 -2.32
CA ASP A 168 6.77 9.80 -0.97
C ASP A 168 5.51 9.56 -0.12
N GLN A 169 5.09 8.30 -0.08
CA GLN A 169 3.81 7.93 0.52
C GLN A 169 3.77 8.22 2.01
N PHE A 170 4.86 7.97 2.74
CA PHE A 170 4.84 8.17 4.19
C PHE A 170 4.76 9.66 4.53
N THR A 171 5.54 10.49 3.84
CA THR A 171 5.49 11.97 3.97
C THR A 171 4.11 12.54 3.59
N GLN A 172 3.41 11.92 2.64
CA GLN A 172 2.05 12.29 2.24
C GLN A 172 0.94 11.83 3.23
N GLY A 173 1.31 11.26 4.39
CA GLY A 173 0.34 10.81 5.39
C GLY A 173 -0.19 9.39 5.16
N ASN A 174 0.37 8.63 4.22
CA ASN A 174 0.07 7.19 4.07
C ASN A 174 0.82 6.39 5.13
N ILE A 175 0.28 6.44 6.35
CA ILE A 175 0.89 5.89 7.55
C ILE A 175 0.84 4.36 7.55
N PRO A 176 1.98 3.68 7.83
CA PRO A 176 1.97 2.24 8.07
C PRO A 176 1.01 1.86 9.19
N SER A 177 0.21 0.81 8.99
CA SER A 177 -0.71 0.37 10.02
C SER A 177 -1.01 -1.11 9.95
N ARG A 178 -1.08 -1.73 11.14
CA ARG A 178 -1.59 -3.09 11.30
C ARG A 178 -3.07 -3.13 10.89
N ILE A 179 -3.41 -4.16 10.15
CA ILE A 179 -4.78 -4.45 9.71
C ILE A 179 -5.37 -5.59 10.55
N ASP A 180 -4.68 -6.73 10.61
CA ASP A 180 -5.16 -7.92 11.32
C ASP A 180 -4.04 -8.93 11.59
N VAL A 181 -4.35 -10.03 12.26
CA VAL A 181 -3.51 -11.22 12.42
C VAL A 181 -4.23 -12.44 11.84
N LEU A 182 -3.61 -13.03 10.80
CA LEU A 182 -4.06 -14.27 10.20
C LEU A 182 -3.15 -15.41 10.69
N ASP A 183 -3.70 -16.30 11.49
CA ASP A 183 -2.97 -17.34 12.22
C ASP A 183 -1.83 -16.76 13.07
N LYS A 184 -0.60 -16.77 12.54
CA LYS A 184 0.60 -16.18 13.17
C LYS A 184 1.19 -15.02 12.36
N THR A 185 0.62 -14.72 11.20
CA THR A 185 1.09 -13.67 10.29
C THR A 185 0.41 -12.35 10.60
N ILE A 186 1.20 -11.34 10.96
CA ILE A 186 0.73 -9.97 11.15
C ILE A 186 0.57 -9.31 9.79
N LEU A 187 -0.66 -8.92 9.45
CA LEU A 187 -1.00 -8.20 8.24
C LEU A 187 -0.92 -6.71 8.51
N PHE A 188 -0.17 -5.99 7.71
CA PHE A 188 -0.10 -4.53 7.78
C PHE A 188 -0.15 -3.92 6.39
N ARG A 189 -0.56 -2.65 6.36
CA ARG A 189 -0.60 -1.81 5.18
C ARG A 189 0.52 -0.81 5.26
N CYS A 190 1.23 -0.62 4.16
CA CYS A 190 2.17 0.47 3.96
C CYS A 190 2.15 0.90 2.49
N GLY A 191 2.49 2.17 2.24
CA GLY A 191 2.82 2.62 0.88
C GLY A 191 4.07 1.93 0.33
N GLN A 192 4.35 2.12 -0.96
CA GLN A 192 5.60 1.63 -1.53
C GLN A 192 6.82 2.25 -0.80
N PRO A 193 7.90 1.47 -0.56
CA PRO A 193 8.95 1.85 0.37
C PRO A 193 10.06 2.71 -0.25
N PHE A 194 9.88 3.22 -1.46
CA PHE A 194 10.81 4.12 -2.11
C PHE A 194 10.28 5.54 -2.11
N TYR A 195 11.19 6.50 -2.17
CA TYR A 195 10.83 7.90 -2.34
C TYR A 195 11.76 8.55 -3.36
N GLN A 196 11.25 9.62 -3.96
CA GLN A 196 11.95 10.39 -4.99
C GLN A 196 12.53 11.66 -4.39
N PHE A 197 13.66 12.10 -4.93
CA PHE A 197 14.23 13.42 -4.64
C PHE A 197 14.24 14.29 -5.89
N PRO A 198 14.23 15.63 -5.72
CA PRO A 198 14.46 16.52 -6.86
C PRO A 198 15.79 16.14 -7.51
N PRO A 199 15.84 16.04 -8.85
CA PRO A 199 17.08 15.70 -9.50
C PRO A 199 18.02 16.91 -9.40
N LYS A 200 19.34 16.68 -9.28
CA LYS A 200 20.32 17.80 -9.28
C LYS A 200 20.24 18.63 -10.57
N LEU A 201 19.81 18.01 -11.65
CA LEU A 201 19.61 18.61 -12.97
C LEU A 201 18.24 18.16 -13.48
N TRP A 202 17.40 19.10 -13.92
CA TRP A 202 15.98 18.86 -14.24
C TRP A 202 15.73 17.83 -15.35
N TRP A 203 16.73 17.53 -16.18
CA TRP A 203 16.66 16.51 -17.24
C TRP A 203 17.05 15.10 -16.80
N LEU A 204 17.62 14.93 -15.60
CA LEU A 204 17.97 13.61 -15.09
C LEU A 204 16.74 12.90 -14.52
N PRO A 205 16.64 11.57 -14.66
CA PRO A 205 15.56 10.81 -14.05
C PRO A 205 15.60 10.99 -12.52
N LEU A 206 14.42 11.10 -11.90
CA LEU A 206 14.30 11.18 -10.44
C LEU A 206 14.95 9.94 -9.80
N PRO A 207 15.97 10.11 -8.95
CA PRO A 207 16.57 8.99 -8.25
C PRO A 207 15.54 8.40 -7.28
N LEU A 208 15.41 7.08 -7.28
CA LEU A 208 14.62 6.33 -6.31
C LEU A 208 15.55 5.88 -5.17
N LYS A 209 15.13 6.13 -3.93
CA LYS A 209 15.85 5.66 -2.74
C LYS A 209 14.91 4.91 -1.84
N MET A 210 15.38 3.79 -1.28
CA MET A 210 14.64 3.05 -0.27
C MET A 210 14.55 3.89 1.03
N ALA A 211 13.36 3.93 1.61
CA ALA A 211 13.07 4.53 2.90
C ALA A 211 13.88 3.81 4.00
N PRO A 212 14.76 4.51 4.74
CA PRO A 212 15.62 3.88 5.75
C PRO A 212 14.83 3.25 6.91
N GLU A 213 13.65 3.77 7.23
CA GLU A 213 12.71 3.20 8.19
C GLU A 213 12.20 1.83 7.76
N PHE A 214 11.89 1.65 6.47
CA PHE A 214 11.49 0.35 5.94
C PHE A 214 12.69 -0.59 5.81
N ALA A 215 13.87 -0.08 5.43
CA ALA A 215 15.11 -0.85 5.42
C ALA A 215 15.45 -1.41 6.80
N LEU A 216 15.32 -0.59 7.84
CA LEU A 216 15.50 -1.02 9.22
C LEU A 216 14.41 -2.02 9.63
N PHE A 217 13.14 -1.77 9.29
CA PHE A 217 12.06 -2.75 9.52
C PHE A 217 12.38 -4.12 8.92
N LEU A 218 12.85 -4.19 7.66
CA LEU A 218 13.22 -5.47 7.03
C LEU A 218 14.40 -6.18 7.70
N LYS A 219 15.35 -5.43 8.30
CA LYS A 219 16.43 -6.04 9.08
C LYS A 219 15.94 -6.63 10.41
N LEU A 220 14.92 -6.01 11.00
CA LEU A 220 14.37 -6.40 12.30
C LEU A 220 13.24 -7.43 12.20
N SER A 221 12.53 -7.47 11.07
CA SER A 221 11.40 -8.37 10.86
C SER A 221 11.92 -9.75 10.42
N PRO A 222 11.76 -10.80 11.25
CA PRO A 222 12.00 -12.16 10.79
C PRO A 222 10.93 -12.53 9.75
N ASN A 223 11.35 -13.21 8.69
CA ASN A 223 10.52 -13.80 7.63
C ASN A 223 9.32 -12.95 7.17
N HIS A 224 9.56 -11.98 6.30
CA HIS A 224 8.54 -11.06 5.79
C HIS A 224 8.11 -11.41 4.36
N LEU A 225 6.80 -11.44 4.09
CA LEU A 225 6.24 -11.59 2.73
C LEU A 225 5.73 -10.25 2.20
N TYR A 226 6.36 -9.75 1.14
CA TYR A 226 5.92 -8.57 0.42
C TYR A 226 5.20 -8.94 -0.87
N VAL A 227 3.89 -8.70 -0.93
CA VAL A 227 3.09 -8.91 -2.14
C VAL A 227 2.94 -7.58 -2.87
N ASN A 228 3.63 -7.45 -4.00
CA ASN A 228 3.61 -6.27 -4.84
C ASN A 228 2.53 -6.40 -5.92
N LEU A 229 1.59 -5.44 -5.98
CA LEU A 229 0.51 -5.41 -6.97
C LEU A 229 0.72 -4.38 -8.08
N MET A 230 1.91 -3.78 -8.16
CA MET A 230 2.27 -2.84 -9.21
C MET A 230 2.46 -3.52 -10.56
N ARG A 231 2.32 -2.74 -11.63
CA ARG A 231 2.66 -3.21 -12.97
C ARG A 231 4.17 -3.41 -13.05
N ARG A 232 4.60 -4.59 -13.54
CA ARG A 232 6.01 -4.83 -13.85
C ARG A 232 6.47 -4.13 -15.13
N LYS A 233 5.52 -3.73 -15.98
CA LYS A 233 5.76 -3.01 -17.24
C LYS A 233 5.14 -1.61 -17.23
N GLY A 234 5.76 -0.68 -17.93
CA GLY A 234 5.31 0.71 -18.03
C GLY A 234 5.75 1.56 -16.82
N MET A 235 4.94 2.56 -16.45
CA MET A 235 5.33 3.59 -15.47
C MET A 235 5.71 3.05 -14.09
N GLU A 236 5.08 1.96 -13.64
CA GLU A 236 5.38 1.36 -12.32
C GLU A 236 6.51 0.32 -12.38
N GLY A 237 6.94 -0.07 -13.58
CA GLY A 237 7.83 -1.20 -13.80
C GLY A 237 9.20 -1.04 -13.13
N LYS A 238 9.77 0.18 -13.22
CA LYS A 238 11.05 0.49 -12.55
C LYS A 238 10.95 0.26 -11.04
N LEU A 239 9.87 0.73 -10.42
CA LEU A 239 9.64 0.60 -8.99
C LEU A 239 9.38 -0.87 -8.59
N SER A 240 8.62 -1.61 -9.41
CA SER A 240 8.42 -3.05 -9.22
C SER A 240 9.75 -3.80 -9.19
N HIS A 241 10.63 -3.58 -10.18
CA HIS A 241 11.93 -4.23 -10.24
C HIS A 241 12.84 -3.84 -9.06
N TYR A 242 12.78 -2.59 -8.59
CA TYR A 242 13.54 -2.21 -7.38
C TYR A 242 13.06 -2.94 -6.13
N ILE A 243 11.74 -3.13 -5.95
CA ILE A 243 11.20 -3.92 -4.84
C ILE A 243 11.63 -5.38 -4.96
N GLU A 244 11.55 -5.96 -6.15
CA GLU A 244 11.97 -7.34 -6.42
C GLU A 244 13.45 -7.55 -6.09
N ALA A 245 14.32 -6.59 -6.44
CA ALA A 245 15.75 -6.64 -6.13
C ALA A 245 16.07 -6.54 -4.62
N LEU A 246 15.12 -6.08 -3.78
CA LEU A 246 15.32 -6.07 -2.32
C LEU A 246 15.48 -7.49 -1.76
N GLU A 247 14.92 -8.51 -2.41
CA GLU A 247 15.04 -9.90 -1.96
C GLU A 247 16.50 -10.36 -1.87
N GLU A 248 17.37 -9.86 -2.76
CA GLU A 248 18.81 -10.17 -2.76
C GLU A 248 19.55 -9.44 -1.62
N LEU A 249 19.02 -8.30 -1.16
CA LEU A 249 19.61 -7.48 -0.10
C LEU A 249 19.14 -7.89 1.30
N TYR A 250 17.96 -8.49 1.41
CA TYR A 250 17.32 -8.86 2.68
C TYR A 250 16.97 -10.36 2.68
N PRO A 251 17.82 -11.22 3.29
CA PRO A 251 17.64 -12.68 3.25
C PRO A 251 16.30 -13.18 3.82
N HIS A 252 15.68 -12.44 4.73
CA HIS A 252 14.39 -12.78 5.35
C HIS A 252 13.19 -12.21 4.60
N LEU A 253 13.40 -11.43 3.54
CA LEU A 253 12.32 -10.89 2.69
C LEU A 253 11.99 -11.88 1.59
N THR A 254 10.72 -12.21 1.41
CA THR A 254 10.22 -12.91 0.22
C THR A 254 9.34 -11.94 -0.58
N VAL A 255 9.63 -11.77 -1.87
CA VAL A 255 8.85 -10.86 -2.74
C VAL A 255 8.08 -11.66 -3.79
N VAL A 256 6.80 -11.33 -3.98
CA VAL A 256 6.00 -11.80 -5.11
C VAL A 256 5.33 -10.60 -5.77
N SER A 257 5.44 -10.46 -7.09
CA SER A 257 4.74 -9.42 -7.85
C SER A 257 3.57 -10.02 -8.62
N LEU A 258 2.35 -9.65 -8.25
CA LEU A 258 1.10 -10.05 -8.89
C LEU A 258 0.48 -8.83 -9.60
N ASP A 259 0.76 -8.64 -10.89
CA ASP A 259 0.26 -7.47 -11.63
C ASP A 259 -1.28 -7.50 -11.74
N LYS A 260 -1.96 -6.83 -10.79
CA LYS A 260 -3.42 -6.68 -10.70
C LYS A 260 -4.00 -5.66 -11.72
N ASN A 261 -3.17 -5.28 -12.69
CA ASN A 261 -3.54 -4.43 -13.82
C ASN A 261 -2.86 -4.88 -15.13
N SER A 262 -2.51 -6.17 -15.22
CA SER A 262 -1.94 -6.74 -16.43
C SER A 262 -2.96 -6.76 -17.59
N PRO A 263 -2.51 -6.86 -18.85
CA PRO A 263 -3.40 -6.94 -20.01
C PRO A 263 -4.45 -8.05 -19.95
N PHE A 264 -4.20 -9.10 -19.16
CA PHE A 264 -5.09 -10.26 -19.02
C PHE A 264 -6.43 -9.93 -18.34
N TYR A 265 -6.51 -8.83 -17.59
CA TYR A 265 -7.79 -8.32 -17.06
C TYR A 265 -8.67 -7.64 -18.12
N TRP A 266 -8.13 -7.37 -19.31
CA TRP A 266 -8.80 -6.61 -20.37
C TRP A 266 -9.16 -7.47 -21.58
N GLN A 267 -9.32 -8.77 -21.36
CA GLN A 267 -9.73 -9.74 -22.39
C GLN A 267 -11.12 -9.39 -22.92
N LYS A 268 -11.18 -9.04 -24.21
CA LYS A 268 -12.43 -8.83 -24.95
C LYS A 268 -12.90 -10.14 -25.59
N GLY A 269 -14.18 -10.21 -25.93
CA GLY A 269 -14.75 -11.30 -26.71
C GLY A 269 -15.72 -12.18 -25.93
N ASN A 270 -16.22 -13.20 -26.63
CA ASN A 270 -17.25 -14.13 -26.18
C ASN A 270 -16.79 -14.99 -24.99
N ASP A 271 -17.68 -15.85 -24.51
CA ASP A 271 -17.39 -16.82 -23.47
C ASP A 271 -16.26 -17.76 -23.90
N VAL A 272 -15.32 -18.02 -22.99
CA VAL A 272 -14.13 -18.84 -23.23
C VAL A 272 -14.27 -20.13 -22.45
N ASP A 273 -13.90 -21.26 -23.06
CA ASP A 273 -13.82 -22.55 -22.37
C ASP A 273 -12.89 -22.44 -21.15
N ILE A 274 -13.33 -22.94 -20.00
CA ILE A 274 -12.61 -22.79 -18.73
C ILE A 274 -11.24 -23.48 -18.76
N ALA A 275 -11.10 -24.61 -19.44
CA ALA A 275 -9.83 -25.32 -19.56
C ALA A 275 -8.85 -24.51 -20.39
N VAL A 276 -9.31 -23.92 -21.51
CA VAL A 276 -8.51 -23.00 -22.33
C VAL A 276 -8.09 -21.77 -21.51
N PHE A 277 -9.02 -21.18 -20.76
CA PHE A 277 -8.74 -20.03 -19.92
C PHE A 277 -7.67 -20.33 -18.86
N LYS A 278 -7.75 -21.47 -18.17
CA LYS A 278 -6.73 -21.89 -17.18
C LYS A 278 -5.35 -22.03 -17.81
N ILE A 279 -5.25 -22.64 -18.99
CA ILE A 279 -3.97 -22.80 -19.70
C ILE A 279 -3.37 -21.42 -20.04
N ASP A 280 -4.18 -20.52 -20.58
CA ASP A 280 -3.72 -19.18 -20.94
C ASP A 280 -3.37 -18.35 -19.71
N PHE A 281 -4.13 -18.50 -18.63
CA PHE A 281 -3.87 -17.80 -17.38
C PHE A 281 -2.60 -18.31 -16.70
N LEU A 282 -2.34 -19.61 -16.71
CA LEU A 282 -1.08 -20.20 -16.21
C LEU A 282 0.13 -19.64 -16.98
N LYS A 283 0.08 -19.66 -18.32
CA LYS A 283 1.13 -19.07 -19.16
C LYS A 283 1.34 -17.59 -18.83
N HIS A 284 0.25 -16.86 -18.59
CA HIS A 284 0.32 -15.45 -18.22
C HIS A 284 0.93 -15.25 -16.82
N LEU A 285 0.59 -16.09 -15.83
CA LEU A 285 1.18 -16.09 -14.48
C LEU A 285 2.68 -16.43 -14.46
N GLN A 286 3.17 -17.15 -15.47
CA GLN A 286 4.59 -17.47 -15.67
C GLN A 286 5.34 -16.41 -16.51
N SER A 287 4.63 -15.40 -17.01
CA SER A 287 5.22 -14.39 -17.90
C SER A 287 5.95 -13.27 -17.15
N SER A 288 6.57 -12.36 -17.91
CA SER A 288 7.20 -11.14 -17.38
C SER A 288 6.24 -10.15 -16.70
N TYR A 289 4.93 -10.39 -16.68
CA TYR A 289 3.99 -9.60 -15.86
C TYR A 289 4.02 -10.00 -14.37
N TYR A 290 4.64 -11.12 -14.02
CA TYR A 290 4.70 -11.63 -12.65
C TYR A 290 6.13 -11.89 -12.21
N TYR A 291 6.39 -11.72 -10.93
CA TYR A 291 7.65 -12.11 -10.30
C TYR A 291 7.37 -13.11 -9.20
N TRP A 292 8.07 -14.23 -9.25
CA TRP A 292 8.04 -15.25 -8.22
C TRP A 292 9.41 -15.28 -7.56
N SER A 293 9.43 -15.14 -6.23
CA SER A 293 10.65 -15.27 -5.43
C SER A 293 11.40 -16.56 -5.77
N LYS A 294 12.72 -16.48 -5.81
CA LYS A 294 13.60 -17.65 -5.99
C LYS A 294 13.49 -18.65 -4.82
N LYS A 295 12.93 -18.22 -3.68
CA LYS A 295 12.72 -19.03 -2.47
C LYS A 295 11.49 -19.94 -2.58
N ILE A 296 10.63 -19.70 -3.58
CA ILE A 296 9.43 -20.50 -3.82
C ILE A 296 9.77 -21.57 -4.87
N VAL A 297 9.99 -22.80 -4.43
CA VAL A 297 10.17 -23.94 -5.33
C VAL A 297 8.83 -24.37 -5.96
N ASN A 298 8.85 -25.01 -7.12
CA ASN A 298 7.68 -25.59 -7.79
C ASN A 298 6.50 -24.62 -7.98
N VAL A 299 6.79 -23.39 -8.41
CA VAL A 299 5.76 -22.36 -8.65
C VAL A 299 4.68 -22.86 -9.62
N GLU A 300 5.07 -23.52 -10.71
CA GLU A 300 4.12 -24.01 -11.71
C GLU A 300 3.10 -25.00 -11.14
N GLU A 301 3.54 -25.98 -10.36
CA GLU A 301 2.66 -26.96 -9.70
C GLU A 301 1.70 -26.26 -8.74
N ILE A 302 2.19 -25.28 -7.96
CA ILE A 302 1.36 -24.47 -7.06
C ILE A 302 0.28 -23.75 -7.87
N LEU A 303 0.64 -23.14 -9.00
CA LEU A 303 -0.29 -22.38 -9.82
C LEU A 303 -1.33 -23.30 -10.47
N GLN A 304 -0.92 -24.43 -11.05
CA GLN A 304 -1.84 -25.42 -11.62
C GLN A 304 -2.87 -25.87 -10.59
N TYR A 305 -2.41 -26.19 -9.37
CA TYR A 305 -3.28 -26.57 -8.28
C TYR A 305 -4.23 -25.44 -7.85
N VAL A 306 -3.72 -24.20 -7.73
CA VAL A 306 -4.57 -23.03 -7.43
C VAL A 306 -5.65 -22.84 -8.48
N LEU A 307 -5.32 -22.94 -9.77
CA LEU A 307 -6.28 -22.78 -10.85
C LEU A 307 -7.33 -23.89 -10.83
N GLN A 308 -6.94 -25.13 -10.54
CA GLN A 308 -7.86 -26.24 -10.39
C GLN A 308 -8.79 -26.04 -9.19
N GLU A 309 -8.26 -25.72 -8.01
CA GLU A 309 -9.06 -25.44 -6.82
C GLU A 309 -10.02 -24.27 -7.00
N THR A 310 -9.60 -23.23 -7.73
CA THR A 310 -10.45 -22.07 -8.02
C THR A 310 -11.65 -22.49 -8.87
N GLN A 311 -11.42 -23.34 -9.87
CA GLN A 311 -12.50 -23.91 -10.67
C GLN A 311 -13.42 -24.77 -9.80
N ASP A 312 -12.86 -25.73 -9.06
CA ASP A 312 -13.64 -26.71 -8.30
C ASP A 312 -14.48 -26.05 -7.20
N GLU A 313 -13.99 -24.98 -6.57
CA GLU A 313 -14.72 -24.30 -5.50
C GLU A 313 -15.78 -23.32 -6.02
N TYR A 314 -15.45 -22.50 -7.03
CA TYR A 314 -16.32 -21.38 -7.41
C TYR A 314 -17.00 -21.53 -8.78
N PHE A 315 -16.54 -22.48 -9.60
CA PHE A 315 -16.95 -22.66 -11.00
C PHE A 315 -17.18 -24.14 -11.37
N ALA A 316 -17.50 -25.01 -10.41
CA ALA A 316 -17.60 -26.46 -10.60
C ALA A 316 -18.54 -26.87 -11.76
N HIS A 317 -19.61 -26.11 -11.97
CA HIS A 317 -20.63 -26.36 -12.99
C HIS A 317 -20.51 -25.46 -14.22
N LYS A 318 -19.35 -24.84 -14.44
CA LYS A 318 -19.12 -23.90 -15.54
C LYS A 318 -18.10 -24.45 -16.52
N ASP A 319 -18.56 -24.74 -17.73
CA ASP A 319 -17.68 -25.13 -18.84
C ASP A 319 -17.08 -23.92 -19.56
N ARG A 320 -17.75 -22.76 -19.46
CA ARG A 320 -17.34 -21.51 -20.11
C ARG A 320 -17.44 -20.33 -19.16
N LEU A 321 -16.55 -19.36 -19.34
CA LEU A 321 -16.47 -18.14 -18.56
C LEU A 321 -16.70 -16.91 -19.45
N ASN A 322 -17.71 -16.11 -19.10
CA ASN A 322 -17.87 -14.77 -19.67
C ASN A 322 -16.81 -13.79 -19.14
N ALA A 323 -16.80 -12.56 -19.65
CA ALA A 323 -15.79 -11.57 -19.27
C ALA A 323 -15.77 -11.20 -17.77
N SER A 324 -16.94 -11.18 -17.11
CA SER A 324 -17.03 -10.93 -15.66
C SER A 324 -16.51 -12.13 -14.88
N GLU A 325 -16.94 -13.34 -15.25
CA GLU A 325 -16.52 -14.58 -14.61
C GLU A 325 -15.01 -14.83 -14.73
N ARG A 326 -14.40 -14.45 -15.86
CA ARG A 326 -12.93 -14.48 -16.02
C ARG A 326 -12.23 -13.54 -15.04
N ASN A 327 -12.77 -12.34 -14.80
CA ASN A 327 -12.22 -11.42 -13.80
C ASN A 327 -12.36 -11.98 -12.38
N ASP A 328 -13.53 -12.55 -12.06
CA ASP A 328 -13.78 -13.18 -10.75
C ASP A 328 -12.82 -14.35 -10.53
N PHE A 329 -12.63 -15.20 -11.54
CA PHE A 329 -11.67 -16.30 -11.49
C PHE A 329 -10.26 -15.79 -11.15
N ILE A 330 -9.80 -14.71 -11.77
CA ILE A 330 -8.48 -14.13 -11.48
C ILE A 330 -8.40 -13.62 -10.04
N GLU A 331 -9.42 -12.88 -9.58
CA GLU A 331 -9.47 -12.32 -8.22
C GLU A 331 -9.47 -13.44 -7.16
N LEU A 332 -10.26 -14.50 -7.36
CA LEU A 332 -10.37 -15.66 -6.47
C LEU A 332 -9.09 -16.52 -6.49
N ALA A 333 -8.49 -16.72 -7.67
CA ALA A 333 -7.20 -17.39 -7.80
C ALA A 333 -6.10 -16.62 -7.06
N TYR A 334 -6.11 -15.29 -7.07
CA TYR A 334 -5.16 -14.51 -6.28
C TYR A 334 -5.32 -14.77 -4.78
N LEU A 335 -6.54 -14.92 -4.25
CA LEU A 335 -6.74 -15.29 -2.84
C LEU A 335 -6.13 -16.66 -2.52
N LYS A 336 -6.30 -17.63 -3.42
CA LYS A 336 -5.72 -18.97 -3.28
C LYS A 336 -4.19 -18.94 -3.39
N ILE A 337 -3.62 -18.11 -4.26
CA ILE A 337 -2.16 -17.85 -4.28
C ILE A 337 -1.70 -17.36 -2.91
N LEU A 338 -2.38 -16.35 -2.32
CA LEU A 338 -2.01 -15.82 -0.99
C LEU A 338 -2.07 -16.91 0.09
N ASP A 339 -3.12 -17.72 0.10
CA ASP A 339 -3.25 -18.86 1.02
C ASP A 339 -2.05 -19.82 0.92
N ARG A 340 -1.67 -20.20 -0.31
CA ARG A 340 -0.54 -21.10 -0.56
C ARG A 340 0.79 -20.47 -0.19
N LEU A 341 0.98 -19.18 -0.46
CA LEU A 341 2.18 -18.44 -0.08
C LEU A 341 2.34 -18.38 1.44
N VAL A 342 1.27 -18.07 2.19
CA VAL A 342 1.32 -18.05 3.66
C VAL A 342 1.66 -19.43 4.23
N VAL A 343 1.03 -20.50 3.72
CA VAL A 343 1.31 -21.87 4.18
C VAL A 343 2.76 -22.27 3.90
N LYS A 344 3.26 -21.94 2.71
CA LYS A 344 4.60 -22.36 2.27
C LYS A 344 5.73 -21.52 2.88
N ILE A 345 5.54 -20.22 2.99
CA ILE A 345 6.56 -19.29 3.49
C ILE A 345 6.50 -19.17 5.01
N GLN A 346 5.31 -19.33 5.61
CA GLN A 346 5.04 -19.09 7.03
C GLN A 346 5.55 -17.71 7.51
N PRO A 347 5.17 -16.62 6.82
CA PRO A 347 5.68 -15.29 7.15
C PRO A 347 5.20 -14.83 8.52
N ILE A 348 6.03 -14.13 9.27
CA ILE A 348 5.64 -13.50 10.54
C ILE A 348 4.94 -12.17 10.26
N THR A 349 5.36 -11.47 9.22
CA THR A 349 4.73 -10.21 8.79
C THR A 349 4.47 -10.24 7.30
N MET A 350 3.40 -9.59 6.86
CA MET A 350 3.05 -9.52 5.45
C MET A 350 2.33 -8.21 5.11
N ASN A 351 2.64 -7.67 3.93
CA ASN A 351 1.91 -6.56 3.34
C ASN A 351 1.52 -6.86 1.89
N ILE A 352 0.39 -6.28 1.48
CA ILE A 352 -0.10 -6.32 0.09
C ILE A 352 -0.17 -4.89 -0.42
N THR A 353 0.81 -4.50 -1.23
CA THR A 353 1.04 -3.10 -1.59
C THR A 353 0.99 -2.89 -3.09
N CYS A 354 0.23 -1.88 -3.52
CA CYS A 354 0.38 -1.25 -4.83
C CYS A 354 1.08 0.10 -4.66
N ARG A 355 1.38 0.81 -5.75
CA ARG A 355 2.09 2.11 -5.75
C ARG A 355 1.73 3.02 -4.57
N GLN A 356 0.44 3.31 -4.39
CA GLN A 356 -0.04 4.16 -3.29
C GLN A 356 -0.76 3.39 -2.17
N ALA A 357 -0.83 2.05 -2.25
CA ALA A 357 -1.58 1.21 -1.32
C ALA A 357 -3.05 1.66 -1.06
N MET A 358 -3.77 2.16 -2.07
CA MET A 358 -5.15 2.69 -1.88
C MET A 358 -6.24 1.90 -2.61
N ASP A 359 -6.00 1.47 -3.85
CA ASP A 359 -7.03 0.74 -4.62
C ASP A 359 -6.76 -0.76 -4.65
N ARG A 360 -5.72 -1.20 -5.37
CA ARG A 360 -5.44 -2.63 -5.62
C ARG A 360 -5.10 -3.41 -4.35
N GLY A 361 -4.23 -2.84 -3.51
CA GLY A 361 -3.78 -3.44 -2.25
C GLY A 361 -4.94 -3.66 -1.28
N PRO A 362 -5.61 -2.58 -0.84
CA PRO A 362 -6.78 -2.69 0.03
C PRO A 362 -7.89 -3.57 -0.53
N SER A 363 -8.15 -3.52 -1.86
CA SER A 363 -9.09 -4.42 -2.52
C SER A 363 -8.75 -5.90 -2.32
N LEU A 364 -7.52 -6.31 -2.61
CA LEU A 364 -7.14 -7.72 -2.45
C LEU A 364 -7.10 -8.13 -0.97
N MET A 365 -6.57 -7.24 -0.10
CA MET A 365 -6.48 -7.50 1.34
C MET A 365 -7.86 -7.66 1.98
N ALA A 366 -8.80 -6.75 1.72
CA ALA A 366 -10.16 -6.83 2.27
C ALA A 366 -10.89 -8.08 1.77
N LEU A 367 -10.72 -8.45 0.49
CA LEU A 367 -11.38 -9.63 -0.07
C LEU A 367 -10.85 -10.92 0.59
N TRP A 368 -9.55 -10.96 0.83
CA TRP A 368 -8.91 -12.09 1.51
C TRP A 368 -9.35 -12.19 2.98
N LEU A 369 -9.37 -11.08 3.72
CA LEU A 369 -9.88 -11.06 5.10
C LEU A 369 -11.36 -11.46 5.17
N TYR A 370 -12.17 -11.02 4.21
CA TYR A 370 -13.58 -11.39 4.11
C TYR A 370 -13.75 -12.90 3.92
N LYS A 371 -13.01 -13.49 2.96
CA LYS A 371 -12.94 -14.95 2.76
C LYS A 371 -12.53 -15.70 4.02
N LYS A 372 -11.63 -15.12 4.83
CA LYS A 372 -11.13 -15.70 6.08
C LYS A 372 -12.06 -15.49 7.29
N ASN A 373 -13.27 -14.94 7.08
CA ASN A 373 -14.21 -14.60 8.15
C ASN A 373 -13.62 -13.66 9.20
N LYS A 374 -12.62 -12.83 8.82
CA LYS A 374 -11.95 -11.89 9.72
C LYS A 374 -12.63 -10.54 9.79
N ILE A 375 -13.37 -10.19 8.74
CA ILE A 375 -14.15 -8.98 8.65
C ILE A 375 -15.57 -9.30 8.16
N SER A 376 -16.53 -8.47 8.54
CA SER A 376 -17.91 -8.53 8.06
C SER A 376 -18.09 -7.77 6.75
N SER A 377 -19.25 -7.93 6.11
CA SER A 377 -19.62 -7.15 4.92
C SER A 377 -19.65 -5.64 5.18
N GLN A 378 -19.96 -5.22 6.42
CA GLN A 378 -19.99 -3.81 6.82
C GLN A 378 -18.58 -3.20 6.88
N ASP A 379 -17.57 -4.01 7.18
CA ASP A 379 -16.17 -3.57 7.31
C ASP A 379 -15.48 -3.34 5.96
N ILE A 380 -16.02 -3.93 4.89
CA ILE A 380 -15.43 -3.89 3.55
C ILE A 380 -15.28 -2.45 3.05
N LEU A 381 -16.34 -1.65 3.08
CA LEU A 381 -16.31 -0.32 2.46
C LEU A 381 -15.36 0.65 3.14
N PRO A 382 -15.32 0.75 4.48
CA PRO A 382 -14.28 1.49 5.15
C PRO A 382 -12.87 1.10 4.70
N LEU A 383 -12.58 -0.20 4.60
CA LEU A 383 -11.26 -0.68 4.17
C LEU A 383 -10.93 -0.30 2.72
N LEU A 384 -11.93 -0.30 1.83
CA LEU A 384 -11.74 0.01 0.42
C LEU A 384 -11.67 1.52 0.15
N MET A 385 -12.42 2.35 0.90
CA MET A 385 -12.72 3.73 0.51
C MET A 385 -12.08 4.78 1.42
N ALA A 386 -11.89 4.50 2.72
CA ALA A 386 -11.45 5.50 3.68
C ALA A 386 -10.10 6.12 3.27
N GLN A 387 -9.19 5.30 2.78
CA GLN A 387 -7.82 5.71 2.46
C GLN A 387 -7.72 6.61 1.21
N PRO A 388 -8.29 6.26 0.05
CA PRO A 388 -8.31 7.18 -1.08
C PRO A 388 -9.09 8.48 -0.77
N MET A 389 -10.14 8.41 0.06
CA MET A 389 -10.86 9.61 0.52
C MET A 389 -9.98 10.50 1.41
N LEU A 390 -9.30 9.89 2.38
CA LEU A 390 -8.48 10.59 3.37
C LEU A 390 -7.21 11.18 2.76
N ILE A 391 -6.49 10.44 1.93
CA ILE A 391 -5.17 10.87 1.42
C ILE A 391 -5.32 11.62 0.09
N HIS A 392 -6.13 11.09 -0.84
CA HIS A 392 -6.23 11.64 -2.20
C HIS A 392 -7.48 12.48 -2.45
N ASN A 393 -8.35 12.65 -1.45
CA ASN A 393 -9.64 13.32 -1.61
C ASN A 393 -10.45 12.78 -2.81
N ARG A 394 -10.37 11.48 -3.07
CA ARG A 394 -11.10 10.79 -4.16
C ARG A 394 -11.72 9.49 -3.66
N LEU A 395 -12.66 8.96 -4.43
CA LEU A 395 -13.11 7.58 -4.25
C LEU A 395 -12.13 6.59 -4.89
N SER A 396 -12.28 5.32 -4.51
CA SER A 396 -11.59 4.21 -5.15
C SER A 396 -12.00 4.07 -6.62
N ILE A 397 -11.10 3.53 -7.43
CA ILE A 397 -11.34 3.36 -8.86
C ILE A 397 -12.50 2.37 -9.10
N LYS A 398 -13.52 2.81 -9.87
CA LYS A 398 -14.75 2.07 -10.16
C LYS A 398 -14.51 0.62 -10.58
N ASP A 399 -13.64 0.41 -11.57
CA ASP A 399 -13.35 -0.94 -12.08
C ASP A 399 -12.77 -1.86 -10.99
N LYS A 400 -11.98 -1.33 -10.06
CA LYS A 400 -11.39 -2.12 -8.97
C LYS A 400 -12.44 -2.53 -7.95
N ILE A 401 -13.38 -1.63 -7.66
CA ILE A 401 -14.51 -1.90 -6.78
C ILE A 401 -15.48 -2.88 -7.42
N ASN A 402 -15.80 -2.74 -8.70
CA ASN A 402 -16.70 -3.66 -9.41
C ASN A 402 -16.16 -5.10 -9.39
N ARG A 403 -14.86 -5.29 -9.68
CA ARG A 403 -14.22 -6.62 -9.61
C ARG A 403 -14.21 -7.18 -8.19
N PHE A 404 -13.99 -6.33 -7.18
CA PHE A 404 -14.11 -6.73 -5.79
C PHE A 404 -15.52 -7.25 -5.47
N ILE A 405 -16.57 -6.51 -5.84
CA ILE A 405 -17.96 -6.88 -5.53
C ILE A 405 -18.30 -8.21 -6.19
N SER A 406 -18.02 -8.33 -7.49
CA SER A 406 -18.34 -9.54 -8.26
C SER A 406 -17.66 -10.77 -7.65
N ALA A 407 -16.38 -10.67 -7.29
CA ALA A 407 -15.67 -11.74 -6.61
C ALA A 407 -16.20 -12.00 -5.18
N ALA A 408 -16.60 -10.96 -4.42
CA ALA A 408 -17.18 -11.12 -3.09
C ALA A 408 -18.54 -11.83 -3.14
N GLN A 409 -19.38 -11.55 -4.13
CA GLN A 409 -20.65 -12.25 -4.36
C GLN A 409 -20.41 -13.73 -4.61
N ARG A 410 -19.39 -14.09 -5.39
CA ARG A 410 -18.98 -15.49 -5.58
C ARG A 410 -18.52 -16.16 -4.28
N LEU A 411 -17.85 -15.44 -3.39
CA LEU A 411 -17.48 -15.98 -2.08
C LEU A 411 -18.72 -16.27 -1.23
N ASP A 412 -19.76 -15.43 -1.31
CA ASP A 412 -21.00 -15.63 -0.56
C ASP A 412 -21.85 -16.78 -1.14
N GLU A 413 -21.73 -17.10 -2.43
CA GLU A 413 -22.40 -18.25 -3.05
C GLU A 413 -21.92 -19.61 -2.51
N VAL A 414 -20.69 -19.68 -1.98
CA VAL A 414 -20.06 -20.93 -1.50
C VAL A 414 -19.95 -21.02 0.02
N ARG A 415 -20.37 -19.98 0.75
CA ARG A 415 -20.43 -19.95 2.22
C ARG A 415 -21.80 -20.41 2.68
#